data_AF-A0A0D6STS1-F1
#
_entry.id   AF-A0A0D6STS1-F1
#
_cell.length_a   1.000
_cell.length_b   1.000
_cell.length_c   1.000
_cell.angle_alpha   90.00
_cell.angle_beta   90.00
_cell.angle_gamma   90.00
#
_symmetry.space_group_name_H-M   'P 1'
#
loop_
_entity.id
_entity.type
_entity.pdbx_description
1 polymer ?
#
loop_
_entity_poly.entity_id
_entity_poly.type
_entity_poly.pdbx_seq_one_letter_code
_entity_poly.pdbx_strand_id
1 'polypeptide(L)'
;MDTWVIRAVYESLHGYLGGRLPIRADDRFEEDLNLDDEDLEFELLEDMARLSGRSLAGVENNPFYGKVLHVRDLVLLLDHQPRSLS
;
A
#
# COMPACT_ATOMS: atom_id res chain seq x y z
N MET A 1 -12.18 -4.10 5.86
CA MET A 1 -10.75 -4.08 6.16
C MET A 1 -10.24 -5.47 6.46
N ASP A 2 -9.61 -6.06 5.45
CA ASP A 2 -8.97 -7.37 5.46
C ASP A 2 -7.61 -7.26 6.17
N THR A 3 -7.38 -8.11 7.18
CA THR A 3 -6.14 -8.09 7.96
C THR A 3 -4.92 -8.48 7.14
N TRP A 4 -5.08 -9.23 6.05
CA TRP A 4 -3.98 -9.57 5.15
C TRP A 4 -3.49 -8.38 4.34
N VAL A 5 -4.39 -7.46 3.98
CA VAL A 5 -4.01 -6.20 3.32
C VAL A 5 -3.20 -5.32 4.28
N ILE A 6 -3.68 -5.16 5.51
CA ILE A 6 -2.95 -4.41 6.54
C ILE A 6 -1.55 -5.01 6.71
N ARG A 7 -1.45 -6.33 6.91
CA ARG A 7 -0.17 -7.00 7.09
C ARG A 7 0.78 -6.77 5.90
N ALA A 8 0.29 -6.97 4.67
CA ALA A 8 1.11 -6.80 3.47
C ALA A 8 1.67 -5.38 3.35
N VAL A 9 0.84 -4.35 3.57
CA VAL A 9 1.29 -2.95 3.50
C VAL A 9 2.37 -2.68 4.54
N TYR A 10 2.14 -3.03 5.81
CA TYR A 10 3.09 -2.72 6.87
C TYR A 10 4.39 -3.55 6.77
N GLU A 11 4.33 -4.82 6.40
CA GLU A 11 5.54 -5.64 6.22
C GLU A 11 6.36 -5.16 5.02
N SER A 12 5.74 -4.83 3.89
CA SER A 12 6.44 -4.28 2.71
C SER A 12 7.09 -2.93 3.00
N LEU A 13 6.36 -1.99 3.63
CA LEU A 13 6.94 -0.70 4.02
C LEU A 13 8.08 -0.87 5.03
N HIS A 14 7.91 -1.75 6.01
CA HIS A 14 8.97 -2.00 7.00
C HIS A 14 10.23 -2.58 6.35
N GLY A 15 10.08 -3.48 5.37
CA GLY A 15 11.17 -4.01 4.57
C GLY A 15 11.87 -2.91 3.75
N TYR A 16 11.11 -2.12 3.00
CA TYR A 16 11.62 -1.05 2.15
C TYR A 16 12.38 0.03 2.95
N LEU A 17 11.85 0.42 4.11
CA LEU A 17 12.46 1.41 5.00
C LEU A 17 13.63 0.86 5.85
N GLY A 18 14.07 -0.39 5.61
CA GLY A 18 15.20 -1.00 6.30
C GLY A 18 14.94 -1.26 7.78
N GLY A 19 13.70 -1.58 8.14
CA GLY A 19 13.29 -1.92 9.51
C GLY A 19 13.21 -0.74 10.49
N ARG A 20 13.21 0.50 9.98
CA ARG A 20 13.19 1.70 10.81
C ARG A 20 11.78 2.05 11.30
N LEU A 21 11.72 2.46 12.57
CA LEU A 21 10.60 3.12 13.26
C LEU A 21 9.27 2.33 13.31
N PRO A 22 8.38 2.63 14.27
CA PRO A 22 7.00 2.20 14.15
C PRO A 22 6.31 3.06 13.09
N ILE A 23 5.98 2.46 11.95
CA ILE A 23 5.14 3.06 10.92
C ILE A 23 3.73 3.23 11.50
N ARG A 24 3.13 4.40 11.33
CA ARG A 24 1.77 4.72 11.76
C ARG A 24 0.85 4.88 10.56
N ALA A 25 -0.43 4.62 10.79
CA ALA A 25 -1.46 4.77 9.76
C ALA A 25 -1.55 6.22 9.21
N ASP A 26 -1.15 7.19 10.03
CA ASP A 26 -1.24 8.63 9.77
C ASP A 26 0.08 9.22 9.27
N ASP A 27 1.13 8.41 9.10
CA ASP A 27 2.37 8.88 8.49
C ASP A 27 2.09 9.18 7.01
N ARG A 28 2.53 10.35 6.55
CA ARG A 28 2.50 10.75 5.14
C ARG A 28 3.70 10.18 4.41
N PHE A 29 3.48 9.69 3.20
CA PHE A 29 4.54 9.04 2.42
C PHE A 29 5.71 9.98 2.14
N GLU A 30 5.46 11.15 1.59
CA GLU A 30 6.54 12.08 1.22
C GLU A 30 7.17 12.73 2.46
N GLU A 31 6.37 13.34 3.34
CA GLU A 31 6.93 14.18 4.40
C GLU A 31 7.46 13.43 5.62
N ASP A 32 6.84 12.30 5.95
CA ASP A 32 7.18 11.56 7.18
C ASP A 32 8.02 10.30 6.89
N LEU A 33 7.81 9.66 5.72
CA LEU A 33 8.52 8.43 5.31
C LEU A 33 9.56 8.64 4.20
N ASN A 34 9.57 9.82 3.54
CA ASN A 34 10.43 10.12 2.40
C ASN A 34 10.28 9.07 1.27
N LEU A 35 9.03 8.77 0.94
CA LEU A 35 8.61 7.92 -0.18
C LEU A 35 7.79 8.77 -1.14
N ASP A 36 8.18 8.80 -2.41
CA ASP A 36 7.41 9.48 -3.45
C ASP A 36 6.44 8.52 -4.16
N ASP A 37 5.67 9.03 -5.12
CA ASP A 37 4.71 8.23 -5.89
C ASP A 37 5.41 7.14 -6.72
N GLU A 38 6.64 7.37 -7.18
CA GLU A 38 7.40 6.40 -7.97
C GLU A 38 7.83 5.21 -7.11
N ASP A 39 8.29 5.45 -5.87
CA ASP A 39 8.56 4.40 -4.87
C ASP A 39 7.32 3.51 -4.65
N LEU A 40 6.14 4.14 -4.51
CA LEU A 40 4.91 3.40 -4.28
C LEU A 40 4.49 2.57 -5.50
N GLU A 41 4.46 3.18 -6.68
CA GLU A 41 3.98 2.52 -7.91
C GLU A 41 4.92 1.43 -8.42
N PHE A 42 6.23 1.68 -8.42
CA PHE A 42 7.20 0.79 -9.08
C PHE A 42 7.84 -0.23 -8.13
N GLU A 43 7.97 0.06 -6.83
CA GLU A 43 8.70 -0.82 -5.90
C GLU A 43 7.78 -1.56 -4.91
N LEU A 44 6.62 -0.97 -4.54
CA LEU A 44 5.85 -1.44 -3.39
C LEU A 44 4.48 -2.02 -3.74
N LEU A 45 3.72 -1.37 -4.62
CA LEU A 45 2.30 -1.67 -4.83
C LEU A 45 2.06 -3.10 -5.35
N GLU A 46 2.86 -3.56 -6.30
CA GLU A 46 2.73 -4.91 -6.87
C GLU A 46 2.96 -5.99 -5.80
N ASP A 47 3.99 -5.83 -4.98
CA ASP A 47 4.32 -6.77 -3.92
C ASP A 47 3.26 -6.80 -2.82
N MET A 48 2.74 -5.63 -2.42
CA MET A 48 1.65 -5.57 -1.44
C MET A 48 0.37 -6.22 -1.98
N ALA A 49 0.03 -6.00 -3.25
CA ALA A 49 -1.11 -6.64 -3.89
C ALA A 49 -0.96 -8.16 -3.96
N ARG A 50 0.22 -8.64 -4.35
CA ARG A 50 0.57 -10.07 -4.38
C ARG A 50 0.45 -10.71 -3.00
N LEU A 51 1.05 -10.10 -1.97
CA LEU A 51 1.04 -10.61 -0.59
C LEU A 51 -0.35 -10.58 0.04
N SER A 52 -1.20 -9.64 -0.35
CA SER A 52 -2.58 -9.52 0.14
C SER A 52 -3.63 -10.24 -0.70
N GLY A 53 -3.22 -10.90 -1.78
CA GLY A 53 -4.13 -11.59 -2.71
C GLY A 53 -5.12 -10.63 -3.37
N ARG A 54 -4.66 -9.43 -3.74
CA ARG A 54 -5.43 -8.40 -4.42
C ARG A 54 -4.98 -8.28 -5.87
N SER A 55 -5.95 -8.08 -6.76
CA SER A 55 -5.67 -7.74 -8.14
C SER A 55 -5.42 -6.24 -8.27
N LEU A 56 -4.50 -5.83 -9.14
CA LEU A 56 -4.35 -4.44 -9.56
C LEU A 56 -5.08 -4.13 -10.87
N ALA A 57 -5.87 -5.09 -11.40
CA ALA A 57 -6.63 -4.87 -12.62
C ALA A 57 -7.69 -3.78 -12.40
N GLY A 58 -7.64 -2.73 -13.21
CA GLY A 58 -8.58 -1.61 -13.13
C GLY A 58 -8.35 -0.71 -11.91
N VAL A 59 -7.13 -0.65 -11.38
CA VAL A 59 -6.78 0.17 -10.20
C VAL A 59 -7.13 1.64 -10.38
N GLU A 60 -7.10 2.15 -11.60
CA GLU A 60 -7.49 3.52 -11.96
C GLU A 60 -8.97 3.84 -11.69
N ASN A 61 -9.82 2.82 -11.58
CA ASN A 61 -11.24 2.97 -11.23
C ASN A 61 -11.48 2.95 -9.72
N ASN A 62 -10.43 2.75 -8.91
CA ASN A 62 -10.52 2.71 -7.47
C ASN A 62 -10.80 4.12 -6.90
N PRO A 63 -11.73 4.28 -5.93
CA PRO A 63 -12.02 5.58 -5.33
C PRO A 63 -10.82 6.32 -4.70
N PHE A 64 -9.80 5.55 -4.31
CA PHE A 64 -8.57 6.03 -3.67
C PHE A 64 -7.41 6.23 -4.65
N TYR A 65 -7.57 5.87 -5.93
CA TYR A 65 -6.52 6.07 -6.94
C TYR A 65 -6.18 7.55 -7.10
N GLY A 66 -4.89 7.87 -7.13
CA GLY A 66 -4.37 9.24 -7.18
C GLY A 66 -4.65 10.09 -5.93
N LYS A 67 -5.06 9.47 -4.81
CA LYS A 67 -5.38 10.15 -3.54
C LYS A 67 -4.68 9.50 -2.34
N VAL A 68 -3.62 8.75 -2.60
CA VAL A 68 -2.87 8.03 -1.56
C VAL A 68 -1.84 8.98 -0.97
N LEU A 69 -2.11 9.54 0.22
CA LEU A 69 -1.19 10.45 0.91
C LEU A 69 -0.59 9.82 2.16
N HIS A 70 -1.40 9.03 2.89
CA HIS A 70 -1.00 8.37 4.13
C HIS A 70 -0.98 6.85 3.98
N VAL A 71 -0.29 6.17 4.89
CA VAL A 71 -0.26 4.70 4.96
C VAL A 71 -1.67 4.08 4.99
N ARG A 72 -2.61 4.68 5.73
CA ARG A 72 -4.03 4.23 5.73
C ARG A 72 -4.71 4.31 4.36
N ASP A 73 -4.35 5.28 3.53
CA ASP A 73 -4.97 5.47 2.21
C ASP A 73 -4.53 4.34 1.27
N LEU A 74 -3.27 3.89 1.38
CA LEU A 74 -2.76 2.75 0.64
C LEU A 74 -3.42 1.43 1.09
N VAL A 75 -3.64 1.25 2.40
CA VAL A 75 -4.43 0.13 2.93
C VAL A 75 -5.84 0.14 2.35
N LEU A 76 -6.49 1.30 2.29
CA LEU A 76 -7.85 1.44 1.74
C LEU A 76 -7.89 1.18 0.23
N LEU A 77 -6.91 1.67 -0.54
CA LEU A 77 -6.76 1.37 -1.96
C LEU A 77 -6.78 -0.14 -2.22
N LEU A 78 -5.91 -0.88 -1.54
CA LEU A 78 -5.78 -2.33 -1.70
C LEU A 78 -6.98 -3.11 -1.13
N ASP A 79 -7.57 -2.67 0.00
CA ASP A 79 -8.78 -3.31 0.55
C ASP A 79 -9.98 -3.17 -0.39
N HIS A 80 -10.02 -2.11 -1.20
CA HIS A 80 -11.05 -1.88 -2.23
C HIS A 80 -10.76 -2.56 -3.58
N GLN A 81 -9.58 -3.15 -3.75
CA GLN A 81 -9.32 -3.99 -4.92
C GLN A 81 -10.01 -5.35 -4.77
N PRO A 82 -10.46 -5.97 -5.89
CA PRO A 82 -10.98 -7.32 -5.85
C PRO A 82 -9.88 -8.31 -5.49
N ARG A 83 -10.27 -9.48 -4.97
CA ARG A 83 -9.33 -10.59 -4.78
C ARG A 83 -8.79 -11.05 -6.12
N SER A 84 -7.50 -11.37 -6.17
CA SER A 84 -6.94 -12.08 -7.31
C SER A 84 -7.60 -13.45 -7.42
N LEU A 85 -8.00 -13.83 -8.63
CA LEU A 85 -8.41 -15.21 -8.90
C LEU A 85 -7.14 -16.07 -8.85
N SER A 86 -7.09 -17.00 -7.90
CA SER A 86 -6.03 -18.01 -7.79
C SER A 86 -6.01 -18.95 -8.99
#